data_AF-T2J9R0-F1
#
_entry.id   AF-T2J9R0-F1
#
_cell.length_a   1.000
_cell.length_b   1.000
_cell.length_c   1.000
_cell.angle_alpha   90.00
_cell.angle_beta   90.00
_cell.angle_gamma   90.00
#
_symmetry.space_group_name_H-M   'P 1'
#
loop_
_entity.id
_entity.type
_entity.pdbx_description
1 polymer ?
#
loop_
_entity_poly.entity_id
_entity_poly.type
_entity_poly.pdbx_seq_one_letter_code
_entity_poly.pdbx_strand_id
1 'polypeptide(L)'
;MKSLTFSALLSTVAVGLVAAPAQASLIGDSIDYSFGLNNGATFLSGSAIVTDSGAEYDDLVIGADVVMDLAADSFDLSLDFPGTASRDLKWVLSDLDWVDKPGEIIGVTQTAGRSAVDISWTADSITVITPADVTAPVSDLYSFDIQTTHAVPEPLTILGAGTAISFGAAFKRKLAKKKADKA
;
A
#
# COMPACT_ATOMS: atom_id res chain seq x y z
N MET A 1 44.69 -45.74 -24.05
CA MET A 1 43.29 -45.68 -23.58
C MET A 1 43.02 -44.27 -23.04
N LYS A 2 41.77 -43.82 -23.17
CA LYS A 2 41.32 -42.41 -23.24
C LYS A 2 41.52 -41.60 -21.96
N SER A 3 41.83 -40.30 -22.13
CA SER A 3 41.80 -39.28 -21.08
C SER A 3 40.36 -39.01 -20.63
N LEU A 4 40.13 -38.86 -19.32
CA LEU A 4 38.86 -38.37 -18.76
C LEU A 4 39.11 -37.02 -18.10
N THR A 5 38.82 -35.95 -18.83
CA THR A 5 38.72 -34.59 -18.30
C THR A 5 37.37 -34.45 -17.60
N PHE A 6 37.39 -34.34 -16.27
CA PHE A 6 36.22 -33.95 -15.48
C PHE A 6 35.99 -32.44 -15.64
N SER A 7 35.26 -32.05 -16.67
CA SER A 7 34.68 -30.71 -16.78
C SER A 7 33.42 -30.69 -15.91
N ALA A 8 33.56 -30.30 -14.64
CA ALA A 8 32.43 -30.08 -13.76
C ALA A 8 31.71 -28.80 -14.22
N LEU A 9 30.67 -28.99 -15.01
CA LEU A 9 29.71 -27.97 -15.39
C LEU A 9 28.93 -27.58 -14.12
N LEU A 10 29.36 -26.52 -13.44
CA LEU A 10 28.64 -25.92 -12.32
C LEU A 10 27.47 -25.10 -12.90
N SER A 11 26.40 -25.78 -13.33
CA SER A 11 25.15 -25.12 -13.69
C SER A 11 24.41 -24.74 -12.41
N THR A 12 24.79 -23.62 -11.82
CA THR A 12 23.98 -22.98 -10.78
C THR A 12 22.69 -22.51 -11.42
N VAL A 13 21.62 -23.27 -11.22
CA VAL A 13 20.25 -22.84 -11.52
C VAL A 13 19.98 -21.64 -10.62
N ALA A 14 20.07 -20.43 -11.19
CA ALA A 14 19.54 -19.23 -10.56
C ALA A 14 18.01 -19.34 -10.61
N VAL A 15 17.44 -19.92 -9.55
CA VAL A 15 16.00 -19.80 -9.29
C VAL A 15 15.77 -18.33 -8.98
N GLY A 16 15.24 -17.59 -9.95
CA GLY A 16 14.86 -16.20 -9.77
C GLY A 16 13.76 -16.12 -8.72
N LEU A 17 14.12 -15.66 -7.51
CA LEU A 17 13.13 -15.12 -6.59
C LEU A 17 12.63 -13.81 -7.22
N VAL A 18 11.48 -13.88 -7.89
CA VAL A 18 10.70 -12.68 -8.18
C VAL A 18 10.18 -12.20 -6.82
N ALA A 19 10.78 -11.15 -6.27
CA ALA A 19 10.22 -10.49 -5.10
C ALA A 19 8.85 -9.94 -5.51
N ALA A 20 7.79 -10.38 -4.82
CA ALA A 20 6.48 -9.74 -4.97
C ALA A 20 6.61 -8.26 -4.61
N PRO A 21 5.87 -7.35 -5.27
CA PRO A 21 5.79 -5.97 -4.79
C PRO A 21 5.31 -6.03 -3.35
N ALA A 22 6.07 -5.47 -2.41
CA ALA A 22 5.60 -5.43 -1.05
C ALA A 22 4.53 -4.33 -0.93
N GLN A 23 3.62 -4.50 0.01
CA GLN A 23 2.55 -3.55 0.30
C GLN A 23 2.98 -2.68 1.48
N ALA A 24 2.66 -1.40 1.45
CA ALA A 24 2.85 -0.50 2.59
C ALA A 24 1.72 -0.72 3.60
N SER A 25 1.97 -0.39 4.87
CA SER A 25 0.99 -0.58 5.94
C SER A 25 0.65 0.75 6.58
N LEU A 26 -0.64 1.00 6.78
CA LEU A 26 -1.16 2.13 7.54
C LEU A 26 -1.10 1.89 9.05
N ILE A 27 -0.84 0.66 9.53
CA ILE A 27 -0.86 0.40 10.99
C ILE A 27 0.19 1.28 11.70
N GLY A 28 -0.28 2.09 12.65
CA GLY A 28 0.50 3.05 13.41
C GLY A 28 0.61 4.43 12.75
N ASP A 29 0.03 4.63 11.58
CA ASP A 29 0.00 5.91 10.88
C ASP A 29 -1.03 6.85 11.50
N SER A 30 -0.78 8.15 11.42
CA SER A 30 -1.73 9.17 11.84
C SER A 30 -2.49 9.65 10.60
N ILE A 31 -3.79 9.37 10.55
CA ILE A 31 -4.62 9.73 9.41
C ILE A 31 -5.63 10.79 9.79
N ASP A 32 -5.91 11.68 8.85
CA ASP A 32 -7.04 12.61 8.92
C ASP A 32 -8.24 12.01 8.19
N TYR A 33 -9.44 12.21 8.73
CA TYR A 33 -10.66 11.75 8.12
C TYR A 33 -11.75 12.82 8.12
N SER A 34 -12.65 12.76 7.14
CA SER A 34 -13.87 13.57 7.13
C SER A 34 -15.03 12.89 6.41
N PHE A 35 -16.25 13.23 6.86
CA PHE A 35 -17.50 12.76 6.30
C PHE A 35 -18.49 13.91 6.16
N GLY A 36 -19.24 13.90 5.07
CA GLY A 36 -20.14 14.98 4.73
C GLY A 36 -21.02 14.70 3.52
N LEU A 37 -21.70 15.75 3.07
CA LEU A 37 -22.34 15.76 1.76
C LEU A 37 -21.30 16.04 0.67
N ASN A 38 -21.47 15.42 -0.49
CA ASN A 38 -20.64 15.70 -1.66
C ASN A 38 -20.74 17.17 -2.15
N ASN A 39 -21.76 17.92 -1.72
CA ASN A 39 -21.90 19.34 -2.03
C ASN A 39 -21.05 20.28 -1.15
N GLY A 40 -20.25 19.73 -0.22
CA GLY A 40 -19.27 20.48 0.58
C GLY A 40 -19.64 20.71 2.05
N ALA A 41 -20.80 20.24 2.52
CA ALA A 41 -21.10 20.26 3.94
C ALA A 41 -20.36 19.12 4.67
N THR A 42 -19.47 19.44 5.60
CA THR A 42 -18.81 18.46 6.47
C THR A 42 -19.59 18.30 7.77
N PHE A 43 -19.92 17.07 8.12
CA PHE A 43 -20.59 16.74 9.38
C PHE A 43 -19.61 16.29 10.47
N LEU A 44 -18.52 15.68 10.02
CA LEU A 44 -17.54 15.00 10.84
C LEU A 44 -16.16 15.22 10.22
N SER A 45 -15.18 15.54 11.07
CA SER A 45 -13.77 15.49 10.72
C SER A 45 -12.93 15.28 11.98
N GLY A 46 -11.82 14.58 11.85
CA GLY A 46 -10.88 14.35 12.94
C GLY A 46 -9.60 13.70 12.44
N SER A 47 -8.79 13.26 13.40
CA SER A 47 -7.56 12.52 13.15
C SER A 47 -7.50 11.33 14.09
N ALA A 48 -6.95 10.21 13.63
CA ALA A 48 -6.80 9.00 14.41
C ALA A 48 -5.48 8.31 14.10
N ILE A 49 -5.00 7.50 15.04
CA ILE A 49 -3.91 6.55 14.75
C ILE A 49 -4.55 5.27 14.28
N VAL A 50 -4.12 4.76 13.12
CA VAL A 50 -4.63 3.49 12.60
C VAL A 50 -4.14 2.35 13.48
N THR A 51 -5.08 1.60 14.03
CA THR A 51 -4.78 0.44 14.86
C THR A 51 -5.42 -0.79 14.24
N ASP A 52 -4.72 -1.92 14.26
CA ASP A 52 -5.22 -3.20 13.69
C ASP A 52 -6.48 -3.74 14.39
N SER A 53 -6.96 -3.06 15.44
CA SER A 53 -8.14 -3.49 16.20
C SER A 53 -9.12 -2.35 16.46
N GLY A 54 -10.25 -2.40 15.75
CA GLY A 54 -11.41 -1.56 15.99
C GLY A 54 -11.36 -0.25 15.22
N ALA A 55 -12.53 0.40 15.13
CA ALA A 55 -12.71 1.58 14.32
C ALA A 55 -11.92 2.80 14.82
N GLU A 56 -11.26 3.50 13.90
CA GLU A 56 -10.63 4.81 14.11
C GLU A 56 -11.65 5.89 14.42
N TYR A 57 -12.88 5.73 13.93
CA TYR A 57 -14.02 6.55 14.32
C TYR A 57 -15.29 5.72 14.44
N ASP A 58 -16.03 5.91 15.52
CA ASP A 58 -17.33 5.31 15.80
C ASP A 58 -18.13 6.28 16.69
N ASP A 59 -19.11 6.97 16.10
CA ASP A 59 -20.00 7.88 16.85
C ASP A 59 -21.31 8.14 16.09
N LEU A 60 -22.29 8.67 16.83
CA LEU A 60 -23.57 9.08 16.31
C LEU A 60 -23.51 10.53 15.79
N VAL A 61 -23.45 10.68 14.47
CA VAL A 61 -23.42 11.98 13.78
C VAL A 61 -24.74 12.17 13.04
N ILE A 62 -25.37 13.33 13.14
CA ILE A 62 -26.65 13.65 12.46
C ILE A 62 -27.77 12.60 12.66
N GLY A 63 -27.72 11.86 13.77
CA GLY A 63 -28.65 10.77 14.06
C GLY A 63 -28.41 9.51 13.23
N ALA A 64 -27.25 9.41 12.58
CA ALA A 64 -26.71 8.22 11.92
C ALA A 64 -25.51 7.70 12.72
N ASP A 65 -25.40 6.39 12.85
CA ASP A 65 -24.16 5.77 13.31
C ASP A 65 -23.16 5.81 12.16
N VAL A 66 -21.99 6.39 12.40
CA VAL A 66 -20.95 6.55 11.38
C VAL A 66 -19.69 5.89 11.90
N VAL A 67 -19.23 4.88 11.15
CA VAL A 67 -18.03 4.12 11.50
C VAL A 67 -17.02 4.20 10.36
N MET A 68 -15.76 4.47 10.70
CA MET A 68 -14.62 4.35 9.81
C MET A 68 -13.60 3.44 10.50
N ASP A 69 -13.28 2.32 9.85
CA ASP A 69 -12.37 1.30 10.37
C ASP A 69 -11.28 1.05 9.32
N LEU A 70 -10.04 1.33 9.66
CA LEU A 70 -8.87 1.23 8.81
C LEU A 70 -8.00 0.08 9.30
N ALA A 71 -7.57 -0.74 8.36
CA ALA A 71 -6.59 -1.78 8.59
C ALA A 71 -5.24 -1.40 7.96
N ALA A 72 -4.34 -2.38 7.88
CA ALA A 72 -3.03 -2.19 7.27
C ALA A 72 -3.09 -1.64 5.83
N ASP A 73 -4.05 -2.11 5.05
CA ASP A 73 -4.11 -1.91 3.61
C ASP A 73 -5.55 -1.91 3.08
N SER A 74 -6.52 -1.76 3.97
CA SER A 74 -7.94 -1.71 3.64
C SER A 74 -8.66 -0.76 4.57
N PHE A 75 -9.87 -0.40 4.22
CA PHE A 75 -10.75 0.36 5.10
C PHE A 75 -12.22 0.02 4.85
N ASP A 76 -13.00 0.15 5.91
CA ASP A 76 -14.44 -0.03 5.95
C ASP A 76 -15.12 1.28 6.35
N LEU A 77 -16.19 1.61 5.63
CA LEU A 77 -17.05 2.75 5.92
C LEU A 77 -18.45 2.23 6.19
N SER A 78 -18.98 2.51 7.38
CA SER A 78 -20.35 2.15 7.73
C SER A 78 -21.20 3.37 8.04
N LEU A 79 -22.45 3.29 7.60
CA LEU A 79 -23.50 4.25 7.91
C LEU A 79 -24.77 3.49 8.27
N ASP A 80 -25.18 3.57 9.53
CA ASP A 80 -26.53 3.18 9.97
C ASP A 80 -27.37 4.43 10.18
N PHE A 81 -28.18 4.77 9.17
CA PHE A 81 -29.08 5.92 9.23
C PHE A 81 -30.54 5.44 9.28
N PRO A 82 -31.25 5.71 10.38
CA PRO A 82 -32.65 5.30 10.55
C PRO A 82 -33.62 6.13 9.69
N GLY A 83 -33.14 7.19 9.02
CA GLY A 83 -33.92 8.09 8.18
C GLY A 83 -33.76 7.82 6.68
N THR A 84 -34.40 8.66 5.87
CA THR A 84 -34.20 8.71 4.43
C THR A 84 -33.26 9.85 4.06
N ALA A 85 -32.32 9.58 3.16
CA ALA A 85 -31.44 10.59 2.56
C ALA A 85 -31.67 10.61 1.04
N SER A 86 -31.35 11.72 0.38
CA SER A 86 -31.35 11.81 -1.10
C SER A 86 -30.26 12.77 -1.58
N ARG A 87 -29.05 12.57 -1.06
CA ARG A 87 -27.86 13.39 -1.34
C ARG A 87 -26.62 12.54 -1.20
N ASP A 88 -25.79 12.43 -2.23
CA ASP A 88 -24.53 11.67 -2.14
C ASP A 88 -23.66 12.12 -0.97
N LEU A 89 -23.06 11.14 -0.31
CA LEU A 89 -22.18 11.33 0.81
C LEU A 89 -20.73 11.24 0.35
N LYS A 90 -19.87 12.02 0.99
CA LYS A 90 -18.45 12.09 0.70
C LYS A 90 -17.67 11.69 1.95
N TRP A 91 -16.77 10.76 1.76
CA TRP A 91 -15.82 10.26 2.74
C TRP A 91 -14.42 10.60 2.24
N VAL A 92 -13.57 11.13 3.10
CA VAL A 92 -12.20 11.48 2.77
C VAL A 92 -11.29 10.94 3.87
N LEU A 93 -10.26 10.22 3.46
CA LEU A 93 -9.09 9.88 4.26
C LEU A 93 -7.91 10.66 3.67
N SER A 94 -7.10 11.29 4.52
CA SER A 94 -5.92 12.07 4.12
C SER A 94 -4.77 11.89 5.11
N ASP A 95 -3.60 12.41 4.76
CA ASP A 95 -2.36 12.18 5.52
C ASP A 95 -1.98 10.69 5.52
N LEU A 96 -2.22 10.01 4.40
CA LEU A 96 -1.86 8.60 4.19
C LEU A 96 -0.36 8.50 3.87
N ASP A 97 0.48 8.68 4.90
CA ASP A 97 1.94 8.77 4.75
C ASP A 97 2.64 7.40 4.83
N TRP A 98 1.94 6.37 5.30
CA TRP A 98 2.40 4.97 5.43
C TRP A 98 3.61 4.81 6.36
N VAL A 99 3.46 4.07 7.46
CA VAL A 99 4.53 3.93 8.46
C VAL A 99 5.80 3.33 7.87
N ASP A 100 6.93 3.99 8.11
CA ASP A 100 8.30 3.58 7.76
C ASP A 100 8.61 3.41 6.25
N LYS A 101 7.63 3.59 5.35
CA LYS A 101 7.79 3.43 3.89
C LYS A 101 6.76 4.26 3.12
N PRO A 102 7.07 5.52 2.75
CA PRO A 102 6.18 6.30 1.90
C PRO A 102 5.95 5.54 0.59
N GLY A 103 4.73 5.05 0.42
CA GLY A 103 4.26 4.31 -0.75
C GLY A 103 3.28 5.17 -1.54
N GLU A 104 3.30 5.06 -2.88
CA GLU A 104 2.29 5.72 -3.71
C GLU A 104 1.07 4.82 -3.83
N ILE A 105 -0.13 5.35 -3.57
CA ILE A 105 -1.38 4.66 -3.84
C ILE A 105 -1.53 4.51 -5.36
N ILE A 106 -1.54 3.26 -5.82
CA ILE A 106 -1.70 2.93 -7.25
C ILE A 106 -3.10 2.40 -7.56
N GLY A 107 -3.88 2.05 -6.54
CA GLY A 107 -5.24 1.57 -6.71
C GLY A 107 -6.04 1.56 -5.42
N VAL A 108 -7.33 1.84 -5.54
CA VAL A 108 -8.33 1.60 -4.49
C VAL A 108 -9.46 0.80 -5.11
N THR A 109 -9.75 -0.38 -4.56
CA THR A 109 -10.74 -1.31 -5.10
C THR A 109 -11.82 -1.56 -4.07
N GLN A 110 -13.08 -1.29 -4.43
CA GLN A 110 -14.20 -1.69 -3.58
C GLN A 110 -14.38 -3.21 -3.61
N THR A 111 -14.45 -3.83 -2.44
CA THR A 111 -14.57 -5.28 -2.25
C THR A 111 -15.93 -5.71 -1.72
N ALA A 112 -16.65 -4.83 -1.02
CA ALA A 112 -18.01 -5.09 -0.54
C ALA A 112 -18.87 -3.82 -0.47
N GLY A 113 -20.19 -4.02 -0.32
CA GLY A 113 -21.18 -2.94 -0.20
C GLY A 113 -21.93 -2.62 -1.49
N ARG A 114 -22.79 -1.60 -1.42
CA ARG A 114 -23.43 -1.02 -2.61
C ARG A 114 -22.37 -0.35 -3.48
N SER A 115 -22.55 -0.29 -4.79
CA SER A 115 -21.58 0.39 -5.65
C SER A 115 -21.40 1.85 -5.24
N ALA A 116 -20.16 2.25 -4.95
CA ALA A 116 -19.80 3.65 -4.81
C ALA A 116 -20.10 4.42 -6.10
N VAL A 117 -20.42 5.70 -5.98
CA VAL A 117 -20.62 6.60 -7.11
C VAL A 117 -19.29 6.94 -7.75
N ASP A 118 -18.28 7.23 -6.91
CA ASP A 118 -16.93 7.58 -7.35
C ASP A 118 -15.90 7.19 -6.29
N ILE A 119 -14.72 6.80 -6.76
CA ILE A 119 -13.56 6.49 -5.93
C ILE A 119 -12.37 7.16 -6.61
N SER A 120 -11.72 8.07 -5.89
CA SER A 120 -10.53 8.77 -6.38
C SER A 120 -9.46 8.82 -5.30
N TRP A 121 -8.21 8.90 -5.71
CA TRP A 121 -7.08 8.95 -4.79
C TRP A 121 -5.95 9.82 -5.32
N THR A 122 -5.12 10.29 -4.40
CA THR A 122 -3.81 10.88 -4.67
C THR A 122 -2.73 9.99 -4.04
N ALA A 123 -1.50 10.47 -3.90
CA ALA A 123 -0.49 9.74 -3.14
C ALA A 123 -0.90 9.56 -1.67
N ASP A 124 -1.52 10.59 -1.08
CA ASP A 124 -1.68 10.71 0.38
C ASP A 124 -3.15 10.88 0.81
N SER A 125 -4.11 10.65 -0.10
CA SER A 125 -5.53 10.79 0.21
C SER A 125 -6.42 9.89 -0.63
N ILE A 126 -7.51 9.41 -0.03
CA ILE A 126 -8.59 8.68 -0.70
C ILE A 126 -9.89 9.43 -0.51
N THR A 127 -10.68 9.57 -1.58
CA THR A 127 -12.04 10.10 -1.54
C THR A 127 -13.01 9.07 -2.09
N VAL A 128 -14.05 8.77 -1.33
CA VAL A 128 -15.15 7.89 -1.73
C VAL A 128 -16.44 8.69 -1.72
N ILE A 129 -17.20 8.61 -2.81
CA ILE A 129 -18.56 9.15 -2.89
C ILE A 129 -19.52 7.96 -2.87
N THR A 130 -20.36 7.88 -1.83
CA THR A 130 -21.36 6.84 -1.72
C THR A 130 -22.75 7.39 -2.06
N PRO A 131 -23.59 6.61 -2.76
CA PRO A 131 -24.92 7.06 -3.12
C PRO A 131 -25.77 7.12 -1.86
N ALA A 132 -26.34 8.28 -1.58
CA ALA A 132 -27.31 8.40 -0.49
C ALA A 132 -28.72 8.63 -1.00
N ASP A 133 -29.05 8.15 -2.20
CA ASP A 133 -30.43 7.86 -2.56
C ASP A 133 -30.90 6.64 -1.77
N VAL A 134 -31.56 6.97 -0.67
CA VAL A 134 -31.89 6.11 0.43
C VAL A 134 -33.38 6.31 0.71
N THR A 135 -34.19 5.52 0.01
CA THR A 135 -35.66 5.57 0.11
C THR A 135 -36.22 4.78 1.30
N ALA A 136 -35.34 4.21 2.13
CA ALA A 136 -35.64 3.45 3.34
C ALA A 136 -34.47 3.61 4.34
N PRO A 137 -34.64 3.30 5.64
CA PRO A 137 -33.51 3.22 6.57
C PRO A 137 -32.36 2.39 5.97
N VAL A 138 -31.13 2.87 6.12
CA VAL A 138 -29.93 2.21 5.57
C VAL A 138 -29.01 1.79 6.69
N SER A 139 -28.51 0.57 6.55
CA SER A 139 -27.34 0.06 7.26
C SER A 139 -26.39 -0.40 6.17
N ASP A 140 -25.63 0.54 5.62
CA ASP A 140 -24.67 0.26 4.54
C ASP A 140 -23.27 0.06 5.13
N LEU A 141 -22.55 -0.90 4.56
CA LEU A 141 -21.13 -1.16 4.81
C LEU A 141 -20.43 -1.20 3.46
N TYR A 142 -19.38 -0.41 3.32
CA TYR A 142 -18.54 -0.36 2.14
C TYR A 142 -17.12 -0.76 2.52
N SER A 143 -16.55 -1.74 1.82
CA SER A 143 -15.20 -2.24 2.08
C SER A 143 -14.30 -1.96 0.89
N PHE A 144 -13.06 -1.58 1.16
CA PHE A 144 -12.09 -1.21 0.13
C PHE A 144 -10.70 -1.75 0.42
N ASP A 145 -10.05 -2.29 -0.60
CA ASP A 145 -8.63 -2.63 -0.57
C ASP A 145 -7.80 -1.50 -1.18
N ILE A 146 -6.67 -1.19 -0.56
CA ILE A 146 -5.69 -0.21 -1.02
C ILE A 146 -4.46 -0.93 -1.57
N GLN A 147 -4.13 -0.61 -2.81
CA GLN A 147 -2.93 -1.07 -3.47
C GLN A 147 -1.89 0.05 -3.48
N THR A 148 -0.73 -0.25 -2.91
CA THR A 148 0.42 0.65 -2.88
C THR A 148 1.57 0.08 -3.69
N THR A 149 2.40 0.95 -4.26
CA THR A 149 3.74 0.58 -4.69
C THR A 149 4.77 1.28 -3.82
N HIS A 150 5.91 0.63 -3.59
CA HIS A 150 7.11 1.30 -3.09
C HIS A 150 8.33 0.90 -3.90
N ALA A 151 9.31 1.80 -3.93
CA ALA A 151 10.57 1.56 -4.60
C ALA A 151 11.35 0.45 -3.87
N VAL A 152 11.22 -0.79 -4.32
CA VAL A 152 12.10 -1.88 -3.89
C VAL A 152 13.52 -1.58 -4.40
N PRO A 153 14.54 -1.45 -3.53
CA PRO A 153 15.92 -1.37 -3.99
C PRO A 153 16.23 -2.63 -4.80
N GLU A 154 16.50 -2.47 -6.10
CA GLU A 154 16.60 -3.59 -7.01
C GLU A 154 17.63 -4.63 -6.51
N PRO A 155 17.24 -5.90 -6.32
CA PRO A 155 18.16 -6.96 -5.92
C PRO A 155 19.34 -7.09 -6.89
N LEU A 156 19.09 -6.80 -8.18
CA LEU A 156 20.08 -6.80 -9.25
C LEU A 156 21.13 -5.70 -9.12
N THR A 157 20.78 -4.53 -8.58
CA THR A 157 21.72 -3.41 -8.45
C THR A 157 22.70 -3.65 -7.29
N ILE A 158 22.23 -4.22 -6.18
CA ILE A 158 23.09 -4.63 -5.06
C ILE A 158 23.98 -5.82 -5.45
N LEU A 159 23.40 -6.82 -6.13
CA LEU A 159 24.16 -7.98 -6.61
C LEU A 159 25.16 -7.59 -7.70
N GLY A 160 24.78 -6.68 -8.60
CA GLY A 160 25.61 -6.13 -9.67
C GLY A 160 26.79 -5.33 -9.11
N ALA A 161 26.56 -4.48 -8.10
CA ALA A 161 27.61 -3.74 -7.41
C ALA A 161 28.59 -4.67 -6.66
N GLY A 162 28.08 -5.67 -5.92
CA GLY A 162 28.92 -6.65 -5.23
C GLY A 162 29.76 -7.51 -6.18
N THR A 163 29.20 -7.85 -7.33
CA THR A 163 29.88 -8.60 -8.41
C THR A 163 30.97 -7.75 -9.08
N ALA A 164 30.71 -6.48 -9.38
CA ALA A 164 31.69 -5.59 -9.97
C ALA A 164 32.90 -5.32 -9.04
N ILE A 165 32.66 -5.15 -7.73
CA ILE A 165 33.72 -4.96 -6.73
C ILE A 165 34.61 -6.20 -6.62
N SER A 166 34.00 -7.39 -6.56
CA SER A 166 34.74 -8.65 -6.43
C SER A 166 35.56 -9.00 -7.68
N PHE A 167 35.03 -8.76 -8.89
CA PHE A 167 35.80 -8.88 -10.13
C PHE A 167 36.93 -7.86 -10.21
N GLY A 168 36.69 -6.60 -9.86
CA GLY A 168 37.71 -5.53 -9.87
C GLY A 168 38.87 -5.82 -8.91
N ALA A 169 38.57 -6.30 -7.69
CA ALA A 169 39.58 -6.67 -6.71
C ALA A 169 40.42 -7.89 -7.15
N ALA A 170 39.77 -8.92 -7.69
CA ALA A 170 40.46 -10.10 -8.22
C ALA A 170 41.39 -9.77 -9.40
N PHE A 171 40.94 -8.87 -10.30
CA PHE A 171 41.74 -8.44 -11.45
C PHE A 171 42.95 -7.59 -11.03
N LYS A 172 42.77 -6.62 -10.11
CA LYS A 172 43.88 -5.85 -9.51
C LYS A 172 44.91 -6.76 -8.85
N ARG A 173 44.48 -7.76 -8.07
CA ARG A 173 45.37 -8.73 -7.41
C ARG A 173 46.20 -9.52 -8.42
N LYS A 174 45.60 -9.90 -9.55
CA LYS A 174 46.28 -10.64 -10.62
C LYS A 174 47.31 -9.78 -11.37
N LEU A 175 47.01 -8.50 -11.60
CA LEU A 175 47.96 -7.55 -12.18
C LEU A 175 49.15 -7.24 -11.27
N ALA A 176 48.93 -7.11 -9.95
CA ALA A 176 49.98 -6.87 -8.98
C ALA A 176 50.98 -8.04 -8.90
N LYS A 177 50.49 -9.30 -8.91
CA LYS A 177 51.34 -10.50 -8.98
C LYS A 177 52.21 -10.51 -10.24
N LYS A 178 51.64 -10.15 -11.41
CA LYS A 178 52.37 -10.10 -12.69
C LYS A 178 53.46 -9.01 -12.72
N LYS A 179 53.35 -7.98 -11.87
CA LYS A 179 54.39 -6.95 -11.68
C LYS A 179 55.47 -7.40 -10.70
N ALA A 180 55.11 -8.14 -9.65
CA ALA A 180 56.06 -8.67 -8.67
C ALA A 180 56.95 -9.77 -9.26
N ASP A 181 56.42 -10.60 -10.18
CA ASP A 181 57.20 -11.65 -10.87
C ASP A 181 58.13 -11.11 -11.98
N LYS A 182 58.18 -9.79 -12.20
CA LYS A 182 59.01 -9.12 -13.22
C LYS A 182 60.12 -8.24 -12.63
N ALA A 183 60.30 -8.24 -11.31
CA ALA A 183 61.41 -7.61 -10.60
C ALA A 183 62.35 -8.69 -10.04
#